data_AF-A0A3M2BJQ3-F1
#
_entry.id   AF-A0A3M2BJQ3-F1
#
_cell.length_a   1.000
_cell.length_b   1.000
_cell.length_c   1.000
_cell.angle_alpha   90.00
_cell.angle_beta   90.00
_cell.angle_gamma   90.00
#
_symmetry.space_group_name_H-M   'P 1'
#
loop_
_entity.id
_entity.type
_entity.pdbx_description
1 polymer ?
#
loop_
_entity_poly.entity_id
_entity_poly.type
_entity_poly.pdbx_seq_one_letter_code
_entity_poly.pdbx_strand_id
1 'polypeptide(L)'
;MTYKHTFLDRFLRYVQIDTQSDPNSSTIPSTEKQKDLGRLLVEELQEMGISDAHMDEYGYVYATIPSNTDKEVPVICFCSHMDTSPDSSGTGVKPIIHRNYDGSDLVLPDDPNVVIRLSEHPDLAEQIGNDIITASGTTLLGA
;
A
#
# COMPACT_ATOMS: atom_id res chain seq x y z
N MET A 1 -8.35 17.57 -14.62
CA MET A 1 -8.92 17.00 -13.38
C MET A 1 -7.97 17.37 -12.26
N THR A 2 -8.44 18.03 -11.21
CA THR A 2 -7.62 18.33 -10.03
C THR A 2 -7.86 17.20 -9.05
N TYR A 3 -6.92 16.27 -8.95
CA TYR A 3 -7.01 15.19 -7.96
C TYR A 3 -6.84 15.78 -6.56
N LYS A 4 -7.75 15.46 -5.64
CA LYS A 4 -7.69 15.96 -4.24
C LYS A 4 -6.51 15.39 -3.45
N HIS A 5 -5.95 14.27 -3.89
CA HIS A 5 -4.85 13.55 -3.24
C HIS A 5 -3.82 13.12 -4.27
N THR A 6 -2.55 13.19 -3.89
CA THR A 6 -1.45 12.63 -4.67
C THR A 6 -1.32 11.13 -4.39
N PHE A 7 -0.56 10.42 -5.23
CA PHE A 7 -0.15 9.05 -4.94
C PHE A 7 0.47 8.93 -3.55
N LEU A 8 1.36 9.87 -3.19
CA LEU A 8 2.05 9.88 -1.92
C LEU A 8 1.07 9.97 -0.74
N ASP A 9 0.07 10.86 -0.81
CA ASP A 9 -0.92 11.01 0.26
C ASP A 9 -1.71 9.72 0.50
N ARG A 10 -2.13 9.06 -0.59
CA ARG A 10 -2.85 7.78 -0.53
C ARG A 10 -1.96 6.67 0.00
N PHE A 11 -0.74 6.55 -0.52
CA PHE A 11 0.22 5.55 -0.07
C PHE A 11 0.50 5.67 1.44
N LEU A 12 0.85 6.87 1.92
CA LEU A 12 1.11 7.12 3.34
C LEU A 12 -0.12 6.85 4.22
N ARG A 13 -1.33 7.11 3.71
CA ARG A 13 -2.57 6.79 4.42
C ARG A 13 -2.81 5.29 4.51
N TYR A 14 -2.64 4.56 3.42
CA TYR A 14 -2.97 3.13 3.37
C TYR A 14 -2.02 2.29 4.22
N VAL A 15 -0.71 2.58 4.18
CA VAL A 15 0.29 1.84 4.97
C VAL A 15 0.08 1.94 6.49
N GLN A 16 -0.68 2.94 6.96
CA GLN A 16 -1.03 3.11 8.37
C GLN A 16 -2.26 2.30 8.79
N ILE A 17 -3.00 1.72 7.84
CA ILE A 17 -4.15 0.86 8.12
C ILE A 17 -3.63 -0.55 8.31
N ASP A 18 -3.88 -1.12 9.49
CA ASP A 18 -3.45 -2.47 9.80
C ASP A 18 -4.29 -3.50 9.03
N THR A 19 -3.68 -4.11 8.02
CA THR A 19 -4.31 -5.15 7.19
C THR A 19 -3.60 -6.50 7.29
N GLN A 20 -2.75 -6.71 8.30
CA GLN A 20 -1.96 -7.93 8.41
C GLN A 20 -2.85 -9.19 8.40
N SER A 21 -2.48 -10.17 7.58
CA SER A 21 -3.16 -11.47 7.50
C SER A 21 -2.83 -12.38 8.69
N ASP A 22 -3.66 -13.41 8.90
CA ASP A 22 -3.46 -14.42 9.94
C ASP A 22 -3.44 -15.82 9.29
N PRO A 23 -2.27 -16.48 9.22
CA PRO A 23 -2.15 -17.77 8.56
C PRO A 23 -2.86 -18.92 9.30
N ASN A 24 -3.27 -18.71 10.55
CA ASN A 24 -4.00 -19.70 11.35
C ASN A 24 -5.53 -19.53 11.27
N SER A 25 -5.99 -18.48 10.61
CA SER A 25 -7.42 -18.19 10.49
C SER A 25 -8.11 -19.14 9.51
N SER A 26 -9.35 -19.51 9.84
CA SER A 26 -10.25 -20.27 8.95
C SER A 26 -11.30 -19.38 8.27
N THR A 27 -11.21 -18.07 8.39
CA THR A 27 -12.16 -17.10 7.80
C THR A 27 -11.58 -16.44 6.55
N ILE A 28 -12.46 -15.84 5.75
CA ILE A 28 -12.08 -15.00 4.61
C ILE A 28 -12.77 -13.63 4.79
N PRO A 29 -12.00 -12.52 4.89
CA PRO A 29 -10.54 -12.48 4.96
C PRO A 29 -10.04 -13.13 6.26
N SER A 30 -8.73 -13.45 6.32
CA SER A 30 -8.14 -14.07 7.50
C SER A 30 -8.26 -13.18 8.73
N THR A 31 -8.25 -11.85 8.54
CA THR A 31 -8.45 -10.86 9.60
C THR A 31 -9.46 -9.81 9.16
N GLU A 32 -10.47 -9.53 10.00
CA GLU A 32 -11.53 -8.58 9.66
C GLU A 32 -11.02 -7.15 9.44
N LYS A 33 -9.88 -6.79 10.04
CA LYS A 33 -9.21 -5.49 9.85
C LYS A 33 -8.80 -5.21 8.40
N GLN A 34 -8.62 -6.24 7.56
CA GLN A 34 -8.41 -6.06 6.11
C GLN A 34 -9.57 -5.30 5.43
N LYS A 35 -10.80 -5.47 5.93
CA LYS A 35 -11.98 -4.78 5.40
C LYS A 35 -11.95 -3.27 5.69
N ASP A 36 -11.13 -2.78 6.61
CA ASP A 36 -11.03 -1.35 6.90
C ASP A 36 -10.40 -0.60 5.72
N LEU A 37 -9.34 -1.15 5.13
CA LEU A 37 -8.79 -0.65 3.86
C LEU A 37 -9.79 -0.84 2.72
N GLY A 38 -10.45 -2.00 2.65
CA GLY A 38 -11.44 -2.28 1.59
C GLY A 38 -12.59 -1.26 1.55
N ARG A 39 -13.17 -0.91 2.71
CA ARG A 39 -14.23 0.12 2.79
C ARG A 39 -13.72 1.49 2.33
N LEU A 40 -12.51 1.87 2.74
CA LEU A 40 -11.89 3.10 2.28
C LEU A 40 -11.70 3.13 0.76
N LEU A 41 -11.22 2.04 0.18
CA LEU A 41 -11.01 1.94 -1.27
C LEU A 41 -12.33 2.09 -2.02
N VAL A 42 -13.42 1.46 -1.55
CA VAL A 42 -14.76 1.61 -2.14
C VAL A 42 -15.20 3.07 -2.11
N GLU A 43 -15.08 3.76 -0.96
CA GLU A 43 -15.42 5.18 -0.84
C GLU A 43 -14.61 6.03 -1.82
N GLU A 44 -13.30 5.84 -1.88
CA GLU A 44 -12.43 6.62 -2.77
C GLU A 44 -12.68 6.34 -4.27
N LEU A 45 -13.02 5.10 -4.64
CA LEU A 45 -13.41 4.74 -6.02
C LEU A 45 -14.74 5.39 -6.41
N GLN A 46 -15.73 5.40 -5.50
CA GLN A 46 -17.01 6.07 -5.72
C GLN A 46 -16.84 7.59 -5.83
N GLU A 47 -16.00 8.20 -4.99
CA GLU A 47 -15.64 9.63 -5.09
C GLU A 47 -14.95 9.98 -6.41
N MET A 48 -14.24 9.02 -7.03
CA MET A 48 -13.65 9.16 -8.36
C MET A 48 -14.67 8.99 -9.51
N GLY A 49 -15.92 8.68 -9.20
CA GLY A 49 -17.01 8.50 -10.16
C GLY A 49 -17.23 7.06 -10.63
N ILE A 50 -16.60 6.08 -9.98
CA ILE A 50 -16.78 4.66 -10.29
C ILE A 50 -17.97 4.13 -9.48
N SER A 51 -19.18 4.25 -10.05
CA SER A 51 -20.43 4.01 -9.33
C SER A 51 -20.71 2.56 -8.98
N ASP A 52 -20.10 1.60 -9.68
CA ASP A 52 -20.26 0.17 -9.42
C ASP A 52 -19.28 -0.36 -8.36
N ALA A 53 -18.43 0.50 -7.79
CA ALA A 53 -17.46 0.11 -6.79
C ALA A 53 -18.16 -0.43 -5.53
N HIS A 54 -17.81 -1.64 -5.13
CA HIS A 54 -18.37 -2.31 -3.95
C HIS A 54 -17.38 -3.33 -3.37
N MET A 55 -17.61 -3.70 -2.11
CA MET A 55 -16.90 -4.79 -1.45
C MET A 55 -17.87 -5.93 -1.15
N ASP A 56 -17.51 -7.17 -1.48
CA ASP A 56 -18.32 -8.35 -1.17
C ASP A 56 -18.19 -8.79 0.30
N GLU A 57 -18.91 -9.85 0.68
CA GLU A 57 -18.90 -10.39 2.05
C GLU A 57 -17.53 -10.94 2.49
N TYR A 58 -16.70 -11.34 1.53
CA TYR A 58 -15.36 -11.89 1.74
C TYR A 58 -14.26 -10.82 1.69
N GLY A 59 -14.62 -9.55 1.50
CA GLY A 59 -13.68 -8.43 1.50
C GLY A 59 -13.04 -8.12 0.15
N TYR A 60 -13.50 -8.73 -0.96
CA TYR A 60 -12.99 -8.36 -2.28
C TYR A 60 -13.61 -7.04 -2.74
N VAL A 61 -12.77 -6.09 -3.15
CA VAL A 61 -13.20 -4.82 -3.73
C VAL A 61 -13.21 -4.94 -5.25
N TYR A 62 -14.36 -4.66 -5.85
CA TYR A 62 -14.56 -4.64 -7.29
C TYR A 62 -14.93 -3.24 -7.77
N ALA A 63 -14.51 -2.89 -8.97
CA ALA A 63 -14.81 -1.63 -9.64
C ALA A 63 -14.59 -1.76 -11.15
N THR A 64 -15.41 -1.08 -11.96
CA THR A 64 -15.29 -1.10 -13.42
C THR A 64 -15.11 0.30 -13.96
N ILE A 65 -14.06 0.50 -14.76
CA ILE A 65 -13.92 1.71 -15.59
C ILE A 65 -14.53 1.39 -16.96
N PRO A 66 -15.61 2.10 -17.39
CA PRO A 66 -16.22 1.86 -18.70
C PRO A 66 -15.24 2.10 -19.85
N SER A 67 -15.48 1.44 -20.99
CA SER A 67 -14.73 1.72 -22.22
C SER A 67 -14.86 3.21 -22.59
N ASN A 68 -13.76 3.80 -23.03
CA ASN A 68 -13.70 5.15 -23.58
C ASN A 68 -13.59 5.18 -25.11
N THR A 69 -13.85 4.04 -25.77
CA THR A 69 -13.80 3.86 -27.22
C THR A 69 -14.93 2.97 -27.72
N ASP A 70 -15.39 3.23 -28.95
CA ASP A 70 -16.39 2.41 -29.65
C ASP A 70 -15.80 1.15 -30.30
N LYS A 71 -14.47 0.97 -30.22
CA LYS A 71 -13.82 -0.24 -30.72
C LYS A 71 -14.16 -1.42 -29.83
N GLU A 72 -14.34 -2.59 -30.43
CA GLU A 72 -14.34 -3.84 -29.68
C GLU A 72 -12.92 -4.13 -29.18
N VAL A 73 -12.74 -4.02 -27.87
CA VAL A 73 -11.45 -4.23 -27.19
C VAL A 73 -11.63 -5.23 -26.04
N PRO A 74 -10.61 -6.05 -25.74
CA PRO A 74 -10.67 -6.95 -24.60
C PRO A 74 -10.68 -6.19 -23.27
N VAL A 75 -11.37 -6.75 -22.27
CA VAL A 75 -11.31 -6.27 -20.88
C VAL A 75 -9.96 -6.66 -20.26
N ILE A 76 -9.40 -5.76 -19.46
CA ILE A 76 -8.17 -5.99 -18.69
C ILE A 76 -8.47 -5.88 -17.18
N CYS A 77 -7.92 -6.77 -16.34
CA CYS A 77 -7.92 -6.60 -14.87
C CYS A 77 -6.60 -5.96 -14.43
N PHE A 78 -6.70 -4.95 -13.57
CA PHE A 78 -5.63 -4.63 -12.62
C PHE A 78 -6.06 -5.13 -11.24
N CYS A 79 -5.20 -5.93 -10.64
CA CYS A 79 -5.52 -6.74 -9.48
C CYS A 79 -4.36 -6.56 -8.47
N SER A 80 -4.68 -6.22 -7.22
CA SER A 80 -3.75 -6.04 -6.08
C SER A 80 -4.33 -6.70 -4.83
N HIS A 81 -3.49 -7.03 -3.85
CA HIS A 81 -3.95 -7.53 -2.55
C HIS A 81 -3.96 -6.41 -1.49
N MET A 82 -4.73 -6.60 -0.42
CA MET A 82 -4.90 -5.60 0.65
C MET A 82 -4.09 -5.92 1.91
N ASP A 83 -3.72 -7.18 2.12
CA ASP A 83 -3.08 -7.63 3.35
C ASP A 83 -1.56 -7.43 3.34
N THR A 84 -0.98 -7.33 4.54
CA THR A 84 0.47 -7.35 4.76
C THR A 84 0.92 -8.66 5.38
N SER A 85 2.18 -9.05 5.16
CA SER A 85 2.75 -10.30 5.67
C SER A 85 2.64 -10.44 7.21
N PRO A 86 2.36 -11.65 7.73
CA PRO A 86 2.44 -11.93 9.17
C PRO A 86 3.87 -11.98 9.73
N ASP A 87 4.91 -11.95 8.88
CA ASP A 87 6.31 -12.09 9.31
C ASP A 87 6.83 -10.89 10.12
N SER A 88 6.21 -9.72 9.97
CA SER A 88 6.51 -8.52 10.75
C SER A 88 5.22 -7.73 10.99
N SER A 89 5.14 -7.02 12.11
CA SER A 89 3.94 -6.27 12.49
C SER A 89 3.55 -5.26 11.41
N GLY A 90 2.29 -5.28 10.98
CA GLY A 90 1.64 -4.21 10.21
C GLY A 90 0.86 -3.21 11.08
N THR A 91 0.86 -3.40 12.40
CA THR A 91 0.15 -2.51 13.33
C THR A 91 1.04 -1.35 13.75
N GLY A 92 0.53 -0.11 13.58
CA GLY A 92 1.21 1.10 14.06
C GLY A 92 2.37 1.56 13.18
N VAL A 93 2.33 1.26 11.88
CA VAL A 93 3.31 1.70 10.88
C VAL A 93 3.46 3.22 10.91
N LYS A 94 4.71 3.70 10.91
CA LYS A 94 5.05 5.13 10.78
C LYS A 94 5.91 5.31 9.53
N PRO A 95 5.33 5.67 8.38
CA PRO A 95 6.11 5.85 7.16
C PRO A 95 7.00 7.10 7.27
N ILE A 96 8.25 6.98 6.83
CA ILE A 96 9.26 8.05 6.84
C ILE A 96 9.70 8.32 5.42
N ILE A 97 9.66 9.58 5.02
CA ILE A 97 10.09 10.04 3.69
C ILE A 97 11.51 10.56 3.79
N HIS A 98 12.45 9.87 3.14
CA HIS A 98 13.83 10.28 2.95
C HIS A 98 13.93 10.98 1.60
N ARG A 99 13.94 12.31 1.61
CA ARG A 99 13.91 13.09 0.37
C ARG A 99 15.26 13.14 -0.32
N ASN A 100 15.26 13.04 -1.64
CA ASN A 100 16.46 13.14 -2.47
C ASN A 100 17.62 12.31 -1.88
N TYR A 101 17.39 11.00 -1.79
CA TYR A 101 18.32 10.04 -1.22
C TYR A 101 19.72 10.19 -1.83
N ASP A 102 20.76 10.23 -1.00
CA ASP A 102 22.13 10.57 -1.40
C ASP A 102 23.09 9.38 -1.40
N GLY A 103 22.58 8.17 -1.13
CA GLY A 103 23.40 6.96 -1.00
C GLY A 103 23.89 6.69 0.42
N SER A 104 23.48 7.48 1.42
CA SER A 104 23.78 7.24 2.83
C SER A 104 23.04 6.02 3.40
N ASP A 105 23.52 5.51 4.53
CA ASP A 105 22.82 4.47 5.28
C ASP A 105 21.54 5.05 5.91
N LEU A 106 20.41 4.36 5.76
CA LEU A 106 19.11 4.77 6.32
C LEU A 106 18.90 4.10 7.67
N VAL A 107 19.23 4.80 8.76
CA VAL A 107 18.99 4.34 10.14
C VAL A 107 17.53 4.55 10.52
N LEU A 108 16.84 3.50 10.96
CA LEU A 108 15.43 3.58 11.30
C LEU A 108 15.24 4.04 12.77
N PRO A 109 14.42 5.07 13.05
CA PRO A 109 14.46 5.77 14.33
C PRO A 109 13.83 5.03 15.51
N ASP A 110 12.83 4.15 15.28
CA ASP A 110 12.20 3.38 16.37
C ASP A 110 13.03 2.14 16.76
N ASP A 111 13.95 1.69 15.90
CA ASP A 111 15.00 0.72 16.24
C ASP A 111 16.31 1.06 15.49
N PRO A 112 17.24 1.80 16.11
CA PRO A 112 18.50 2.22 15.48
C PRO A 112 19.45 1.07 15.11
N ASN A 113 19.17 -0.16 15.54
CA ASN A 113 19.93 -1.32 15.08
C ASN A 113 19.51 -1.76 13.66
N VAL A 114 18.29 -1.39 13.25
CA VAL A 114 17.79 -1.63 11.89
C VAL A 114 18.24 -0.47 11.01
N VAL A 115 19.11 -0.79 10.07
CA VAL A 115 19.71 0.18 9.16
C VAL A 115 19.69 -0.44 7.77
N ILE A 116 19.12 0.28 6.81
CA ILE A 116 19.11 -0.13 5.42
C ILE A 116 20.36 0.45 4.76
N ARG A 117 21.31 -0.42 4.41
CA ARG A 117 22.61 -0.01 3.87
C ARG A 117 22.70 -0.25 2.38
N LEU A 118 23.35 0.68 1.68
CA LEU A 118 23.68 0.52 0.26
C LEU A 118 24.59 -0.70 0.02
N SER A 119 25.44 -1.06 1.00
CA SER A 119 26.29 -2.26 0.90
C SER A 119 25.52 -3.58 0.99
N GLU A 120 24.34 -3.57 1.62
CA GLU A 120 23.46 -4.74 1.80
C GLU A 120 22.38 -4.78 0.71
N HIS A 121 21.99 -3.62 0.18
CA HIS A 121 20.99 -3.41 -0.86
C HIS A 121 21.58 -2.58 -2.02
N PRO A 122 22.38 -3.17 -2.93
CA PRO A 122 23.06 -2.44 -4.00
C PRO A 122 22.11 -1.72 -4.98
N ASP A 123 20.87 -2.17 -5.07
CA ASP A 123 19.78 -1.56 -5.83
C ASP A 123 19.42 -0.13 -5.35
N LEU A 124 19.78 0.23 -4.11
CA LEU A 124 19.67 1.61 -3.62
C LEU A 124 20.53 2.60 -4.43
N ALA A 125 21.56 2.14 -5.14
CA ALA A 125 22.36 2.99 -6.02
C ALA A 125 21.50 3.62 -7.13
N GLU A 126 20.47 2.91 -7.59
CA GLU A 126 19.54 3.38 -8.63
C GLU A 126 18.52 4.40 -8.09
N GLN A 127 18.47 4.58 -6.76
CA GLN A 127 17.54 5.48 -6.10
C GLN A 127 18.17 6.80 -5.65
N ILE A 128 19.44 7.05 -5.97
CA ILE A 128 20.08 8.34 -5.67
C ILE A 128 19.36 9.47 -6.41
N GLY A 129 18.93 10.48 -5.67
CA GLY A 129 18.13 11.61 -6.14
C GLY A 129 16.62 11.40 -6.06
N ASN A 130 16.14 10.18 -5.80
CA ASN A 130 14.72 9.90 -5.58
C ASN A 130 14.33 10.06 -4.11
N ASP A 131 13.03 10.24 -3.85
CA ASP A 131 12.48 10.13 -2.51
C ASP A 131 12.25 8.64 -2.17
N ILE A 132 12.72 8.19 -1.00
CA ILE A 132 12.53 6.81 -0.50
C ILE A 132 11.59 6.85 0.69
N ILE A 133 10.67 5.89 0.77
CA ILE A 133 9.79 5.73 1.93
C ILE A 133 10.13 4.44 2.66
N THR A 134 10.36 4.53 3.97
CA THR A 134 10.63 3.38 4.83
C THR A 134 9.62 3.30 5.97
N ALA A 135 9.52 2.15 6.64
CA ALA A 135 8.95 2.09 7.98
C ALA A 135 9.91 2.73 9.01
N SER A 136 9.50 2.83 10.27
CA SER A 136 10.30 3.41 11.35
C SER A 136 11.22 2.45 12.07
N GLY A 137 11.15 1.15 11.78
CA GLY A 137 12.08 0.12 12.28
C GLY A 137 11.43 -1.01 13.07
N THR A 138 10.21 -0.83 13.58
CA THR A 138 9.50 -1.84 14.41
C THR A 138 8.37 -2.57 13.68
N THR A 139 8.10 -2.17 12.43
CA THR A 139 7.04 -2.72 11.56
C THR A 139 7.59 -2.97 10.16
N LEU A 140 6.88 -3.76 9.35
CA LEU A 140 7.00 -3.66 7.89
C LEU A 140 6.38 -2.33 7.40
N LEU A 141 6.60 -1.99 6.12
CA LEU A 141 5.96 -0.82 5.50
C LEU A 141 4.58 -1.15 4.93
N GLY A 142 4.40 -2.33 4.33
CA GLY A 142 3.12 -2.74 3.72
C GLY A 142 2.91 -2.16 2.33
N ALA A 143 3.95 -2.24 1.50
CA ALA A 143 4.04 -1.66 0.15
C ALA A 143 4.25 -2.75 -0.90
#